data_AF-A0A9D8LEW0-F1
#
_entry.id   AF-A0A9D8LEW0-F1
#
_cell.length_a   1.000
_cell.length_b   1.000
_cell.length_c   1.000
_cell.angle_alpha   90.00
_cell.angle_beta   90.00
_cell.angle_gamma   90.00
#
_symmetry.space_group_name_H-M   'P 1'
#
loop_
_entity.id
_entity.type
_entity.pdbx_description
1 polymer ?
#
loop_
_entity_poly.entity_id
_entity_poly.type
_entity_poly.pdbx_seq_one_letter_code
_entity_poly.pdbx_strand_id
1 'polypeptide(L)'
;MATKEEDFRERFVAMMQDLHANGGKDQEAMFLIGSLASRLMDRTSAKSWTTFKSTLGSYDRSALITDFEKQGNKFHKDGKRKHAYAVQVLAMSVIAPSQADEDVLTGNKILDSVINRLVAAFRKAEAATPKPN
;
A
#
# COMPACT_ATOMS: atom_id res chain seq x y z
N MET A 1 16.98 -8.99 21.30
CA MET A 1 16.07 -7.97 20.76
C MET A 1 16.20 -8.05 19.25
N ALA A 2 15.08 -8.11 18.51
CA ALA A 2 15.14 -8.05 17.05
C ALA A 2 15.67 -6.68 16.60
N THR A 3 16.51 -6.66 15.57
CA THR A 3 16.89 -5.42 14.89
C THR A 3 15.66 -4.79 14.21
N LYS A 4 15.76 -3.51 13.83
CA LYS A 4 14.67 -2.83 13.09
C LYS A 4 14.36 -3.52 11.75
N GLU A 5 15.39 -4.06 11.10
CA GLU A 5 15.25 -4.79 9.84
C GLU A 5 14.54 -6.13 10.05
N GLU A 6 14.85 -6.85 11.14
CA GLU A 6 14.15 -8.08 11.50
C GLU A 6 12.67 -7.82 11.85
N ASP A 7 12.37 -6.81 12.67
CA ASP A 7 10.98 -6.43 12.98
C ASP A 7 10.20 -6.04 11.72
N PHE A 8 10.81 -5.28 10.81
CA PHE A 8 10.19 -4.97 9.52
C PHE A 8 9.91 -6.23 8.71
N ARG A 9 10.90 -7.13 8.57
CA ARG A 9 10.76 -8.38 7.82
C ARG A 9 9.61 -9.23 8.36
N GLU A 10 9.55 -9.44 9.68
CA GLU A 10 8.48 -10.22 10.31
C GLU A 10 7.10 -9.63 10.03
N ARG A 11 6.95 -8.30 10.18
CA ARG A 11 5.68 -7.60 9.90
C ARG A 11 5.31 -7.64 8.42
N PHE A 12 6.30 -7.51 7.54
CA PHE A 12 6.11 -7.57 6.10
C PHE A 12 5.61 -8.95 5.67
N VAL A 13 6.24 -10.02 6.17
CA VAL A 13 5.82 -11.40 5.90
C VAL A 13 4.41 -11.65 6.44
N ALA A 14 4.13 -11.25 7.68
CA ALA A 14 2.81 -11.42 8.29
C ALA A 14 1.70 -10.71 7.47
N MET A 15 1.97 -9.48 7.03
CA MET A 15 1.05 -8.73 6.17
C MET A 15 0.86 -9.42 4.81
N MET A 16 1.93 -9.90 4.17
CA MET A 16 1.83 -10.61 2.90
C MET A 16 1.03 -11.92 3.02
N GLN A 17 1.20 -12.66 4.12
CA GLN A 17 0.44 -13.87 4.41
C GLN A 17 -1.05 -13.56 4.65
N ASP A 18 -1.36 -12.52 5.42
CA ASP A 18 -2.74 -12.07 5.64
C ASP A 18 -3.39 -11.61 4.33
N LEU A 19 -2.69 -10.80 3.53
CA LEU A 19 -3.16 -10.33 2.22
C LEU A 19 -3.47 -11.51 1.29
N HIS A 20 -2.64 -12.54 1.29
CA HIS A 20 -2.87 -13.75 0.52
C HIS A 20 -4.08 -14.56 1.04
N ALA A 21 -4.21 -14.74 2.35
CA ALA A 21 -5.26 -15.56 2.96
C ALA A 21 -6.65 -14.89 2.97
N ASN A 22 -6.68 -13.56 3.12
CA ASN A 22 -7.88 -12.79 3.40
C ASN A 22 -8.21 -11.73 2.34
N GLY A 23 -7.29 -11.39 1.43
CA GLY A 23 -7.54 -10.37 0.40
C GLY A 23 -8.76 -10.64 -0.47
N GLY A 24 -9.02 -11.91 -0.81
CA GLY A 24 -10.23 -12.29 -1.56
C GLY A 24 -11.53 -12.21 -0.74
N LYS A 25 -11.45 -12.18 0.59
CA LYS A 25 -12.59 -12.16 1.52
C LYS A 25 -12.97 -10.75 1.96
N ASP A 26 -12.00 -9.83 2.04
CA ASP A 26 -12.24 -8.44 2.40
C ASP A 26 -12.14 -7.51 1.18
N GLN A 27 -13.20 -7.54 0.35
CA GLN A 27 -13.30 -6.72 -0.86
C GLN A 27 -13.22 -5.22 -0.56
N GLU A 28 -13.70 -4.79 0.61
CA GLU A 28 -13.65 -3.38 1.01
C GLU A 28 -12.21 -2.93 1.31
N ALA A 29 -11.44 -3.75 2.04
CA ALA A 29 -10.02 -3.45 2.26
C ALA A 29 -9.25 -3.39 0.93
N MET A 30 -9.51 -4.32 0.01
CA MET A 30 -8.88 -4.34 -1.32
C MET A 30 -9.24 -3.09 -2.15
N PHE A 31 -10.51 -2.67 -2.09
CA PHE A 31 -10.98 -1.47 -2.74
C PHE A 31 -10.32 -0.20 -2.16
N LEU A 32 -10.18 -0.12 -0.83
CA LEU A 32 -9.49 1.00 -0.17
C LEU A 32 -8.01 1.08 -0.57
N ILE A 33 -7.31 -0.05 -0.66
CA ILE A 33 -5.92 -0.08 -1.15
C ILE A 33 -5.84 0.48 -2.57
N GLY A 34 -6.68 -0.03 -3.48
CA GLY A 34 -6.72 0.43 -4.87
C GLY A 34 -7.06 1.91 -5.00
N SER A 35 -8.03 2.40 -4.21
CA SER A 35 -8.45 3.80 -4.18
C SER A 35 -7.34 4.74 -3.73
N LEU A 36 -6.70 4.43 -2.59
CA LEU A 36 -5.61 5.24 -2.05
C LEU A 36 -4.40 5.26 -2.98
N ALA A 37 -4.00 4.10 -3.50
CA ALA A 37 -2.90 4.00 -4.45
C ALA A 37 -3.18 4.77 -5.76
N SER A 38 -4.40 4.68 -6.31
CA SER A 38 -4.76 5.45 -7.51
C SER A 38 -4.60 6.95 -7.27
N ARG A 39 -5.16 7.47 -6.18
CA ARG A 39 -5.08 8.90 -5.84
C ARG A 39 -3.65 9.39 -5.67
N LEU A 40 -2.75 8.55 -5.12
CA LEU A 40 -1.33 8.88 -5.00
C LEU A 40 -0.66 8.91 -6.38
N MET A 41 -0.93 7.92 -7.23
CA MET A 41 -0.40 7.86 -8.59
C MET A 41 -0.88 9.02 -9.47
N ASP A 42 -2.14 9.45 -9.29
CA ASP A 42 -2.74 10.55 -10.04
C ASP A 42 -2.05 11.90 -9.74
N ARG A 43 -1.52 12.08 -8.52
CA ARG A 43 -0.78 13.30 -8.14
C ARG A 43 0.55 13.46 -8.90
N THR A 44 1.14 12.36 -9.36
CA THR A 44 2.43 12.36 -10.06
C THR A 44 2.31 11.90 -11.52
N SER A 45 1.09 11.73 -12.04
CA SER A 45 0.81 11.14 -13.35
C SER A 45 1.50 9.78 -13.58
N ALA A 46 1.75 9.03 -12.51
CA ALA A 46 2.43 7.74 -12.59
C ALA A 46 1.50 6.68 -13.19
N LYS A 47 2.02 5.94 -14.18
CA LYS A 47 1.25 4.88 -14.87
C LYS A 47 1.15 3.59 -14.07
N SER A 48 2.04 3.39 -13.09
CA SER A 48 2.06 2.22 -12.22
C SER A 48 2.52 2.61 -10.81
N TRP A 49 2.21 1.76 -9.82
CA TRP A 49 2.66 1.93 -8.45
C TRP A 49 4.19 1.90 -8.33
N THR A 50 4.87 1.01 -9.06
CA THR A 50 6.33 0.97 -9.11
C THR A 50 6.91 2.27 -9.68
N THR A 51 6.33 2.78 -10.77
CA THR A 51 6.73 4.08 -11.33
C THR A 51 6.54 5.20 -10.31
N PHE A 52 5.40 5.23 -9.61
CA PHE A 52 5.16 6.21 -8.54
C PHE A 52 6.28 6.17 -7.48
N LYS A 53 6.60 4.99 -6.93
CA LYS A 53 7.67 4.85 -5.93
C LYS A 53 9.06 5.26 -6.44
N SER A 54 9.36 4.99 -7.71
CA SER A 54 10.62 5.40 -8.35
C SER A 54 10.71 6.91 -8.59
N THR A 55 9.57 7.61 -8.73
CA THR A 55 9.56 9.08 -8.84
C THR A 55 9.75 9.79 -7.50
N LEU A 56 9.59 9.08 -6.36
CA LEU A 56 9.80 9.67 -5.04
C LEU A 56 11.29 9.87 -4.77
N GLY A 57 11.70 11.14 -4.60
CA GLY A 57 12.97 11.48 -4.00
C GLY A 57 13.04 11.06 -2.53
N SER A 58 14.23 11.06 -1.92
CA SER A 58 14.42 10.66 -0.52
C SER A 58 13.59 11.51 0.46
N TYR A 59 13.45 12.81 0.18
CA TYR A 59 12.62 13.72 0.99
C TYR A 59 11.14 13.35 0.90
N ASP A 60 10.60 13.20 -0.32
CA ASP A 60 9.19 12.88 -0.54
C ASP A 60 8.81 11.50 0.01
N ARG A 61 9.72 10.53 -0.10
CA ARG A 61 9.53 9.19 0.48
C ARG A 61 9.38 9.26 2.00
N SER A 62 10.27 10.00 2.68
CA SER A 62 10.24 10.14 4.14
C SER A 62 8.99 10.89 4.62
N ALA A 63 8.58 11.93 3.89
CA ALA A 63 7.35 12.66 4.15
C ALA A 63 6.11 11.77 3.98
N LEU A 64 6.07 10.96 2.92
CA LEU A 64 4.98 10.02 2.65
C LEU A 64 4.86 8.94 3.74
N ILE A 65 5.99 8.36 4.18
CA ILE A 65 6.01 7.39 5.28
C ILE A 65 5.46 8.02 6.57
N THR A 66 5.86 9.25 6.88
CA THR A 66 5.37 9.99 8.05
C THR A 66 3.86 10.25 7.97
N ASP A 67 3.36 10.58 6.77
CA ASP A 67 1.94 10.78 6.53
C ASP A 67 1.15 9.47 6.69
N PHE A 68 1.66 8.36 6.16
CA PHE A 68 1.07 7.04 6.37
C PHE A 68 1.04 6.64 7.84
N GLU A 69 2.10 6.88 8.61
CA GLU A 69 2.11 6.62 10.04
C GLU A 69 1.00 7.40 10.76
N LYS A 70 0.88 8.72 10.48
CA LYS A 70 -0.15 9.57 11.08
C LYS A 70 -1.55 9.10 10.71
N GLN A 71 -1.80 8.83 9.43
CA GLN A 71 -3.11 8.39 8.94
C GLN A 71 -3.48 7.00 9.49
N GLY A 72 -2.55 6.04 9.45
CA GLY A 72 -2.75 4.69 9.96
C GLY A 72 -3.07 4.70 11.45
N ASN A 73 -2.32 5.47 12.25
CA ASN A 73 -2.57 5.63 13.68
C ASN A 73 -3.93 6.29 13.96
N LYS A 74 -4.32 7.29 13.17
CA LYS A 74 -5.64 7.91 13.28
C LYS A 74 -6.75 6.90 12.97
N PHE A 75 -6.67 6.18 11.84
CA PHE A 75 -7.67 5.18 11.49
C PHE A 75 -7.77 4.06 12.53
N HIS A 76 -6.65 3.64 13.12
CA HIS A 76 -6.65 2.67 14.19
C HIS A 76 -7.39 3.19 15.43
N LYS A 77 -7.09 4.43 15.87
CA LYS A 77 -7.78 5.08 17.00
C LYS A 77 -9.27 5.26 16.75
N ASP A 78 -9.65 5.58 15.53
CA ASP A 78 -11.04 5.78 15.11
C ASP A 78 -11.79 4.45 14.88
N GLY A 79 -11.17 3.28 15.12
CA GLY A 79 -11.77 1.96 14.89
C GLY A 79 -11.90 1.57 13.41
N LYS A 80 -11.35 2.36 12.48
CA LYS A 80 -11.40 2.15 11.02
C LYS A 80 -10.33 1.16 10.57
N ARG A 81 -10.41 -0.07 11.06
CA ARG A 81 -9.37 -1.12 10.87
C ARG A 81 -8.99 -1.35 9.41
N LYS A 82 -9.96 -1.42 8.50
CA LYS A 82 -9.69 -1.62 7.06
C LYS A 82 -8.95 -0.46 6.40
N HIS A 83 -9.21 0.77 6.85
CA HIS A 83 -8.48 1.94 6.38
C HIS A 83 -7.05 1.95 6.92
N ALA A 84 -6.87 1.62 8.21
CA ALA A 84 -5.55 1.47 8.81
C ALA A 84 -4.73 0.38 8.08
N TYR A 85 -5.36 -0.75 7.77
CA TYR A 85 -4.76 -1.83 6.99
C TYR A 85 -4.36 -1.39 5.59
N ALA A 86 -5.24 -0.69 4.86
CA ALA A 86 -4.91 -0.19 3.53
C ALA A 86 -3.68 0.75 3.55
N VAL A 87 -3.60 1.64 4.54
CA VAL A 87 -2.43 2.51 4.73
C VAL A 87 -1.18 1.70 5.09
N GLN A 88 -1.29 0.69 5.96
CA GLN A 88 -0.18 -0.19 6.31
C GLN A 88 0.39 -0.92 5.08
N VAL A 89 -0.47 -1.47 4.21
CA VAL A 89 -0.04 -2.15 2.98
C VAL A 89 0.78 -1.22 2.09
N LEU A 90 0.30 0.01 1.88
CA LEU A 90 1.01 0.99 1.06
C LEU A 90 2.33 1.45 1.71
N ALA A 91 2.33 1.66 3.03
CA ALA A 91 3.53 2.02 3.78
C ALA A 91 4.61 0.95 3.68
N MET A 92 4.25 -0.32 3.88
CA MET A 92 5.16 -1.46 3.74
C MET A 92 5.78 -1.52 2.35
N SER A 93 4.98 -1.30 1.30
CA SER A 93 5.49 -1.26 -0.09
C SER A 93 6.44 -0.09 -0.37
N VAL A 94 6.25 1.07 0.28
CA VAL A 94 7.14 2.24 0.15
C VAL A 94 8.44 2.08 0.92
N ILE A 95 8.41 1.38 2.07
CA ILE A 95 9.59 1.13 2.91
C ILE A 95 10.43 -0.03 2.38
N ALA A 96 9.81 -1.08 1.84
CA ALA A 96 10.51 -2.31 1.45
C ALA A 96 11.74 -2.11 0.53
N PRO A 97 11.77 -1.17 -0.45
CA PRO A 97 12.96 -0.93 -1.26
C PRO A 97 14.19 -0.41 -0.50
N SER A 98 14.02 0.07 0.75
CA SER A 98 15.14 0.51 1.59
C SER A 98 15.72 -0.60 2.46
N GLN A 99 15.20 -1.82 2.39
CA GLN A 99 15.67 -2.96 3.16
C GLN A 99 16.77 -3.70 2.41
N ALA A 100 17.74 -4.27 3.13
CA ALA A 100 18.79 -5.10 2.54
C ALA A 100 18.34 -6.55 2.25
N ASP A 101 17.26 -6.99 2.90
CA ASP A 101 16.76 -8.37 2.84
C ASP A 101 16.17 -8.72 1.46
N GLU A 102 16.71 -9.76 0.82
CA GLU A 102 16.33 -10.19 -0.53
C GLU A 102 14.89 -10.75 -0.62
N ASP A 103 14.40 -11.39 0.46
CA ASP A 103 13.04 -11.92 0.52
C ASP A 103 12.03 -10.76 0.57
N VAL A 104 12.33 -9.72 1.35
CA VAL A 104 11.54 -8.48 1.40
C VAL A 104 11.51 -7.82 0.02
N LEU A 105 12.67 -7.67 -0.64
CA LEU A 105 12.74 -7.05 -1.96
C LEU A 105 11.93 -7.85 -3.01
N THR A 106 12.01 -9.18 -2.96
CA THR A 106 11.27 -10.07 -3.86
C THR A 106 9.77 -10.03 -3.56
N GLY A 107 9.37 -10.13 -2.29
CA GLY A 107 7.99 -10.02 -1.86
C GLY A 107 7.38 -8.66 -2.21
N ASN A 108 8.15 -7.59 -2.15
CA ASN A 108 7.69 -6.25 -2.54
C ASN A 108 7.36 -6.14 -4.04
N LYS A 109 8.08 -6.85 -4.93
CA LYS A 109 7.70 -6.90 -6.36
C LYS A 109 6.33 -7.55 -6.57
N ILE A 110 6.03 -8.58 -5.77
CA ILE A 110 4.72 -9.25 -5.76
C ILE A 110 3.66 -8.29 -5.24
N LEU A 111 3.95 -7.61 -4.12
CA LEU A 111 3.06 -6.62 -3.54
C LEU A 111 2.73 -5.49 -4.52
N ASP A 112 3.72 -4.97 -5.24
CA ASP A 112 3.53 -3.93 -6.26
C ASP A 112 2.58 -4.40 -7.38
N SER A 113 2.70 -5.65 -7.79
CA SER A 113 1.83 -6.26 -8.79
C SER A 113 0.39 -6.45 -8.26
N VAL A 114 0.22 -6.73 -6.97
CA VAL A 114 -1.10 -6.75 -6.33
C VAL A 114 -1.70 -5.35 -6.31
N ILE A 115 -0.97 -4.34 -5.84
CA ILE A 115 -1.45 -2.95 -5.77
C ILE A 115 -1.85 -2.45 -7.16
N ASN A 116 -1.06 -2.69 -8.21
CA ASN A 116 -1.41 -2.31 -9.58
C ASN A 116 -2.74 -2.94 -10.05
N ARG A 117 -3.00 -4.22 -9.71
CA ARG A 117 -4.27 -4.88 -10.02
C ARG A 117 -5.44 -4.26 -9.28
N LEU A 118 -5.25 -3.91 -8.00
CA LEU A 118 -6.28 -3.24 -7.19
C LEU A 118 -6.59 -1.84 -7.71
N VAL A 119 -5.58 -1.08 -8.13
CA VAL A 119 -5.75 0.22 -8.81
C VAL A 119 -6.57 0.06 -10.09
N ALA A 120 -6.24 -0.92 -10.93
CA ALA A 120 -6.98 -1.18 -12.17
C ALA A 120 -8.44 -1.56 -11.89
N ALA A 121 -8.68 -2.42 -10.89
CA ALA A 121 -10.02 -2.80 -10.47
C ALA A 121 -10.83 -1.61 -9.94
N PHE A 122 -10.23 -0.77 -9.10
CA PHE A 122 -10.83 0.47 -8.59
C PHE A 122 -11.21 1.42 -9.72
N ARG A 123 -10.28 1.73 -10.63
CA ARG A 123 -10.53 2.63 -11.77
C ARG A 123 -11.63 2.09 -12.70
N LYS A 124 -11.68 0.77 -12.92
CA LYS A 124 -12.75 0.13 -13.68
C LYS A 124 -14.11 0.30 -12.99
N ALA A 125 -14.16 0.14 -11.67
CA ALA A 125 -15.38 0.33 -10.90
C ALA A 125 -15.85 1.80 -10.96
N GLU A 126 -14.94 2.76 -10.79
CA GLU A 126 -15.28 4.20 -10.90
C GLU A 126 -15.83 4.56 -12.28
N ALA A 127 -15.24 4.04 -13.36
CA ALA A 127 -15.71 4.28 -14.72
C ALA A 127 -17.08 3.66 -15.01
N ALA A 128 -17.44 2.58 -14.31
CA ALA A 128 -18.72 1.89 -14.46
C ALA A 128 -19.87 2.57 -13.67
N THR A 129 -19.56 3.39 -12.68
CA THR A 129 -20.55 4.22 -11.98
C THR A 129 -20.94 5.44 -12.83
N PRO A 130 -22.20 5.55 -13.30
CA PRO A 130 -22.64 6.72 -14.04
C PRO A 130 -22.58 7.96 -13.15
N LYS A 131 -21.98 9.04 -13.64
CA LYS A 131 -22.05 10.35 -12.97
C LYS A 131 -23.52 10.80 -12.99
N PRO A 132 -24.13 11.21 -11.86
CA PRO A 132 -25.42 11.87 -11.90
C PRO A 132 -25.26 13.15 -12.73
N ASN A 133 -26.10 13.26 -13.77
CA ASN A 133 -26.21 14.46 -14.60
C ASN A 133 -26.65 15.66 -13.76
#